data_AF-A0A7J5HHQ8-F1
#
_entry.id   AF-A0A7J5HHQ8-F1
#
_cell.length_a   1.000
_cell.length_b   1.000
_cell.length_c   1.000
_cell.angle_alpha   90.00
_cell.angle_beta   90.00
_cell.angle_gamma   90.00
#
_symmetry.space_group_name_H-M   'P 1'
#
loop_
_entity.id
_entity.type
_entity.pdbx_description
1 polymer ?
#
loop_
_entity_poly.entity_id
_entity_poly.type
_entity_poly.pdbx_seq_one_letter_code
_entity_poly.pdbx_strand_id
1 'polypeptide(L)'
;MKKERILINLSLGFGLAEMGFESCLTREDVSIDHPELNRLTIRDFCMLSKERLLSDYGLAPEKVSAIERLLAQYSLRLGMPEAELDAYLDRYYRDNPREKEFYDLCDSMNRRPLFDEERFREELRRELNSSPLSGNRLNDLGWQRYHTIREAYLGQPWYMRWFCSYKTRMRRAIGDAYAIHEMFCRLVTENCLETERWHFEQREMNKITER
;
A
#
# COMPACT_ATOMS: atom_id res chain seq x y z
N MET A 1 -1.41 -9.40 -42.59
CA MET A 1 -2.55 -9.65 -41.69
C MET A 1 -2.30 -8.85 -40.43
N LYS A 2 -3.21 -7.97 -40.01
CA LYS A 2 -3.09 -7.30 -38.71
C LYS A 2 -3.22 -8.40 -37.66
N LYS A 3 -2.21 -8.56 -36.81
CA LYS A 3 -2.30 -9.51 -35.70
C LYS A 3 -3.23 -8.89 -34.66
N GLU A 4 -4.27 -9.61 -34.27
CA GLU A 4 -5.16 -9.20 -33.20
C GLU A 4 -4.36 -9.14 -31.89
N ARG A 5 -4.69 -8.20 -31.02
CA ARG A 5 -4.04 -8.02 -29.72
C ARG A 5 -5.11 -8.06 -28.65
N ILE A 6 -4.84 -8.76 -27.57
CA ILE A 6 -5.70 -8.88 -26.39
C ILE A 6 -5.07 -8.18 -25.18
N LEU A 7 -5.90 -7.73 -24.23
CA LEU A 7 -5.45 -7.20 -22.95
C LEU A 7 -4.88 -8.33 -22.07
N ILE A 8 -3.57 -8.29 -21.80
CA ILE A 8 -2.90 -9.36 -21.03
C ILE A 8 -3.16 -9.32 -19.52
N ASN A 9 -3.82 -8.27 -19.01
CA ASN A 9 -4.20 -8.15 -17.60
C ASN A 9 -5.51 -8.88 -17.26
N LEU A 10 -6.19 -9.47 -18.26
CA LEU A 10 -7.37 -10.29 -18.05
C LEU A 10 -7.01 -11.61 -17.35
N SER A 11 -7.99 -12.20 -16.67
CA SER A 11 -7.84 -13.55 -16.12
C SER A 11 -7.60 -14.55 -17.23
N LEU A 12 -6.77 -15.57 -16.97
CA LEU A 12 -6.39 -16.56 -17.97
C LEU A 12 -7.61 -17.23 -18.63
N GLY A 13 -8.61 -17.61 -17.82
CA GLY A 13 -9.83 -18.25 -18.32
C GLY A 13 -10.64 -17.34 -19.25
N PHE A 14 -10.81 -16.06 -18.88
CA PHE A 14 -11.54 -15.10 -19.72
C PHE A 14 -10.78 -14.79 -21.01
N GLY A 15 -9.46 -14.60 -20.91
CA GLY A 15 -8.59 -14.36 -22.05
C GLY A 15 -8.59 -15.49 -23.07
N LEU A 16 -8.49 -16.74 -22.62
CA LEU A 16 -8.52 -17.91 -23.51
C LEU A 16 -9.89 -18.08 -24.18
N ALA A 17 -10.99 -17.80 -23.47
CA ALA A 17 -12.32 -17.82 -24.05
C ALA A 17 -12.48 -16.73 -25.15
N GLU A 18 -11.99 -15.51 -24.90
CA GLU A 18 -12.01 -14.40 -25.86
C GLU A 18 -11.14 -14.69 -27.09
N MET A 19 -10.00 -15.38 -26.91
CA MET A 19 -9.14 -15.86 -28.01
C MET A 19 -9.72 -17.08 -28.76
N GLY A 20 -10.93 -17.52 -28.43
CA GLY A 20 -11.61 -18.61 -29.12
C GLY A 20 -11.05 -20.00 -28.82
N PHE A 21 -10.38 -20.21 -27.67
CA PHE A 21 -9.86 -21.51 -27.25
C PHE A 21 -10.96 -22.59 -27.19
N GLU A 22 -12.19 -22.22 -26.80
CA GLU A 22 -13.38 -23.09 -26.83
C GLU A 22 -13.89 -23.44 -28.24
N SER A 23 -13.50 -22.69 -29.27
CA SER A 23 -13.95 -22.93 -30.66
C SER A 23 -13.02 -23.89 -31.43
N CYS A 24 -11.78 -24.05 -30.96
CA CYS A 24 -10.78 -24.92 -31.58
C CYS A 24 -10.74 -26.34 -30.99
N LEU A 25 -11.37 -26.56 -29.84
CA LEU A 25 -11.33 -27.81 -29.07
C LEU A 25 -12.73 -28.12 -28.50
N THR A 26 -13.10 -29.39 -28.46
CA THR A 26 -14.35 -29.87 -27.84
C THR A 26 -14.43 -29.46 -26.37
N ARG A 27 -15.60 -29.03 -25.90
CA ARG A 27 -15.85 -28.49 -24.53
C ARG A 27 -15.29 -29.33 -23.37
N GLU A 28 -14.99 -30.61 -23.58
CA GLU A 28 -14.38 -31.51 -22.59
C GLU A 28 -12.84 -31.38 -22.47
N ASP A 29 -12.17 -30.86 -23.51
CA ASP A 29 -10.70 -30.72 -23.54
C ASP A 29 -10.19 -29.37 -23.02
N VAL A 30 -11.10 -28.43 -22.77
CA VAL A 30 -10.83 -27.00 -22.63
C VAL A 30 -10.69 -26.54 -21.18
N SER A 31 -11.19 -27.29 -20.20
CA SER A 31 -11.06 -26.85 -18.82
C SER A 31 -9.62 -27.05 -18.33
N ILE A 32 -8.91 -25.94 -18.10
CA ILE A 32 -7.73 -25.95 -17.24
C ILE A 32 -8.27 -26.10 -15.82
N ASP A 33 -8.58 -27.34 -15.42
CA ASP A 33 -9.07 -27.67 -14.07
C ASP A 33 -7.97 -27.59 -13.01
N HIS A 34 -6.96 -26.73 -13.22
CA HIS A 34 -5.95 -26.45 -12.21
C HIS A 34 -6.32 -25.15 -11.48
N PRO A 35 -6.66 -25.21 -10.18
CA PRO A 35 -7.15 -24.06 -9.41
C PRO A 35 -6.12 -22.92 -9.34
N GLU A 36 -4.83 -23.24 -9.48
CA GLU A 36 -3.75 -22.25 -9.49
C GLU A 36 -3.64 -21.50 -10.82
N LEU A 37 -3.83 -22.18 -11.96
CA LEU A 37 -3.78 -21.54 -13.28
C LEU A 37 -4.99 -20.62 -13.50
N ASN A 38 -6.16 -20.97 -12.95
CA ASN A 38 -7.36 -20.14 -13.01
C ASN A 38 -7.27 -18.82 -12.22
N ARG A 39 -6.28 -18.69 -11.32
CA ARG A 39 -6.00 -17.45 -10.58
C ARG A 39 -5.02 -16.52 -11.28
N LEU A 40 -4.33 -16.99 -12.32
CA LEU A 40 -3.32 -16.23 -13.03
C LEU A 40 -3.94 -15.31 -14.09
N THR A 41 -3.24 -14.22 -14.39
CA THR A 41 -3.52 -13.39 -15.56
C THR A 41 -2.87 -13.98 -16.81
N ILE A 42 -3.28 -13.56 -18.01
CA ILE A 42 -2.60 -13.94 -19.26
C ILE A 42 -1.12 -13.52 -19.22
N ARG A 43 -0.82 -12.36 -18.62
CA ARG A 43 0.55 -11.87 -18.40
C ARG A 43 1.37 -12.87 -17.60
N ASP A 44 0.88 -13.30 -16.44
CA ASP A 44 1.57 -14.27 -15.58
C ASP A 44 1.75 -15.61 -16.28
N PHE A 45 0.73 -16.05 -17.02
CA PHE A 45 0.80 -17.27 -17.81
C PHE A 45 1.87 -17.21 -18.91
N CYS A 46 2.01 -16.06 -19.60
CA CYS A 46 3.04 -15.89 -20.62
C CYS A 46 4.46 -15.81 -20.05
N MET A 47 4.63 -15.49 -18.76
CA MET A 47 5.93 -15.56 -18.08
C MET A 47 6.34 -16.99 -17.72
N LEU A 48 5.39 -17.94 -17.68
CA LEU A 48 5.70 -19.33 -17.40
C LEU A 48 6.44 -19.98 -18.58
N SER A 49 7.47 -20.74 -18.26
CA SER A 49 8.16 -21.60 -19.23
C SER A 49 7.33 -22.83 -19.57
N LYS A 50 7.46 -23.33 -20.79
CA LYS A 50 6.87 -24.59 -21.24
C LYS A 50 7.18 -25.77 -20.31
N GLU A 51 8.40 -25.83 -19.79
CA GLU A 51 8.87 -26.90 -18.90
C GLU A 51 8.06 -26.95 -17.60
N ARG A 52 7.85 -25.80 -16.96
CA ARG A 52 6.98 -25.70 -15.77
C ARG A 52 5.54 -26.12 -16.04
N LEU A 53 4.97 -25.77 -17.21
CA LEU A 53 3.61 -26.18 -17.59
C LEU A 53 3.47 -27.70 -17.73
N LEU A 54 4.51 -28.37 -18.23
CA LEU A 54 4.53 -29.82 -18.40
C LEU A 54 4.85 -30.56 -17.09
N SER A 55 5.75 -30.03 -16.27
CA SER A 55 6.21 -30.68 -15.04
C SER A 55 5.35 -30.35 -13.82
N ASP A 56 5.13 -29.07 -13.52
CA ASP A 56 4.48 -28.64 -12.28
C ASP A 56 2.95 -28.72 -12.38
N TYR A 57 2.40 -28.47 -13.57
CA TYR A 57 0.95 -28.42 -13.82
C TYR A 57 0.40 -29.67 -14.54
N GLY A 58 1.26 -30.59 -14.95
CA GLY A 58 0.87 -31.86 -15.58
C GLY A 58 0.03 -31.71 -16.86
N LEU A 59 0.19 -30.60 -17.59
CA LEU A 59 -0.56 -30.35 -18.82
C LEU A 59 -0.12 -31.31 -19.93
N ALA A 60 -1.08 -31.87 -20.67
CA ALA A 60 -0.79 -32.70 -21.83
C ALA A 60 -0.02 -31.89 -22.89
N PRO A 61 1.03 -32.46 -23.52
CA PRO A 61 1.88 -31.74 -24.48
C PRO A 61 1.11 -31.25 -25.72
N GLU A 62 0.04 -31.94 -26.08
CA GLU A 62 -0.88 -31.55 -27.15
C GLU A 62 -1.64 -30.25 -26.81
N LYS A 63 -2.09 -30.12 -25.56
CA LYS A 63 -2.79 -28.92 -25.06
C LYS A 63 -1.84 -27.73 -25.00
N VAL A 64 -0.62 -27.92 -24.50
CA VAL A 64 0.40 -26.86 -24.47
C VAL A 64 0.72 -26.37 -25.88
N SER A 65 0.82 -27.28 -26.85
CA SER A 65 1.07 -26.92 -28.26
C SER A 65 -0.10 -26.17 -28.89
N ALA A 66 -1.35 -26.53 -28.55
CA ALA A 66 -2.53 -25.81 -29.00
C ALA A 66 -2.58 -24.37 -28.43
N ILE A 67 -2.24 -24.21 -27.16
CA ILE A 67 -2.14 -22.89 -26.49
C ILE A 67 -1.03 -22.05 -27.13
N GLU A 68 0.16 -22.61 -27.36
CA GLU A 68 1.26 -21.90 -28.05
C GLU A 68 0.85 -21.40 -29.43
N ARG A 69 0.10 -22.21 -30.19
CA ARG A 69 -0.41 -21.82 -31.51
C ARG A 69 -1.40 -20.67 -31.43
N LEU A 70 -2.27 -20.65 -30.42
CA LEU A 70 -3.23 -19.57 -30.21
C LEU A 70 -2.54 -18.30 -29.74
N LEU A 71 -1.65 -18.38 -28.75
CA LEU A 71 -0.83 -17.25 -28.30
C LEU A 71 -0.04 -16.62 -29.47
N ALA A 72 0.51 -17.44 -30.38
CA ALA A 72 1.23 -16.97 -31.54
C ALA A 72 0.37 -16.13 -32.51
N GLN A 73 -0.95 -16.39 -32.60
CA GLN A 73 -1.89 -15.58 -33.39
C GLN A 73 -2.03 -14.17 -32.81
N TYR A 74 -2.01 -14.06 -31.47
CA TYR A 74 -2.08 -12.81 -30.73
C TYR A 74 -0.70 -12.15 -30.48
N SER A 75 0.37 -12.66 -31.10
CA SER A 75 1.76 -12.18 -30.91
C SER A 75 2.33 -12.41 -29.51
N LEU A 76 1.81 -13.38 -28.77
CA LEU A 76 2.29 -13.79 -27.45
C LEU A 76 3.07 -15.11 -27.56
N ARG A 77 4.02 -15.33 -26.64
CA ARG A 77 4.79 -16.58 -26.49
C ARG A 77 4.93 -16.93 -25.00
N LEU A 78 5.14 -18.21 -24.71
CA LEU A 78 5.48 -18.67 -23.36
C LEU A 78 6.94 -18.32 -23.04
N GLY A 79 7.22 -18.01 -21.77
CA GLY A 79 8.54 -17.60 -21.29
C GLY A 79 8.95 -16.18 -21.71
N MET A 80 8.01 -15.26 -21.93
CA MET A 80 8.36 -13.86 -22.19
C MET A 80 8.89 -13.19 -20.93
N PRO A 81 9.97 -12.38 -21.02
CA PRO A 81 10.40 -11.54 -19.93
C PRO A 81 9.42 -10.39 -19.73
N GLU A 82 9.37 -9.86 -18.50
CA GLU A 82 8.45 -8.79 -18.11
C GLU A 82 8.52 -7.56 -19.03
N ALA A 83 9.72 -7.16 -19.43
CA ALA A 83 9.95 -6.03 -20.33
C ALA A 83 9.30 -6.19 -21.73
N GLU A 84 9.19 -7.42 -22.24
CA GLU A 84 8.52 -7.67 -23.52
C GLU A 84 7.00 -7.59 -23.39
N LEU A 85 6.45 -8.00 -22.24
CA LEU A 85 5.03 -7.91 -21.92
C LEU A 85 4.61 -6.44 -21.73
N ASP A 86 5.45 -5.62 -21.11
CA ASP A 86 5.23 -4.17 -21.00
C ASP A 86 5.21 -3.50 -22.38
N ALA A 87 6.19 -3.82 -23.23
CA ALA A 87 6.22 -3.31 -24.59
C ALA A 87 5.01 -3.75 -25.42
N TYR A 88 4.45 -4.93 -25.15
CA TYR A 88 3.21 -5.41 -25.75
C TYR A 88 1.98 -4.62 -25.25
N LEU A 89 1.87 -4.36 -23.94
CA LEU A 89 0.80 -3.53 -23.37
C LEU A 89 0.83 -2.09 -23.90
N ASP A 90 2.01 -1.48 -23.96
CA ASP A 90 2.19 -0.14 -24.52
C ASP A 90 1.76 -0.03 -25.98
N ARG A 91 1.90 -1.14 -26.71
CA ARG A 91 1.47 -1.27 -28.10
C ARG A 91 -0.04 -1.49 -28.19
N TYR A 92 -0.63 -2.29 -27.31
CA TYR A 92 -2.08 -2.49 -27.21
C TYR A 92 -2.80 -1.17 -26.90
N TYR A 93 -2.34 -0.42 -25.90
CA TYR A 93 -2.95 0.86 -25.54
C TYR A 93 -2.77 1.96 -26.57
N ARG A 94 -1.71 1.89 -27.40
CA ARG A 94 -1.56 2.78 -28.57
C ARG A 94 -2.62 2.54 -29.63
N ASP A 95 -3.04 1.29 -29.79
CA ASP A 95 -4.10 0.92 -30.73
C ASP A 95 -5.50 1.21 -30.15
N ASN A 96 -5.66 1.08 -28.82
CA ASN A 96 -6.93 1.27 -28.10
C ASN A 96 -6.84 2.37 -27.01
N PRO A 97 -6.78 3.67 -27.39
CA PRO A 97 -6.62 4.76 -26.43
C PRO A 97 -7.81 4.92 -25.48
N ARG A 98 -9.03 4.64 -25.94
CA ARG A 98 -10.25 4.75 -25.11
C ARG A 98 -10.29 3.75 -23.95
N GLU A 99 -9.79 2.54 -24.19
CA GLU A 99 -9.70 1.52 -23.13
C GLU A 99 -8.63 1.89 -22.12
N LYS A 100 -7.50 2.44 -22.58
CA LYS A 100 -6.48 2.98 -21.67
C LYS A 100 -7.08 4.02 -20.72
N GLU A 101 -7.81 5.00 -21.25
CA GLU A 101 -8.46 6.03 -20.43
C GLU A 101 -9.45 5.44 -19.42
N PHE A 102 -10.20 4.40 -19.81
CA PHE A 102 -11.11 3.70 -18.92
C PHE A 102 -10.37 3.01 -17.76
N TYR A 103 -9.31 2.26 -18.05
CA TYR A 103 -8.53 1.59 -17.01
C TYR A 103 -7.74 2.57 -16.14
N ASP A 104 -7.15 3.62 -16.73
CA ASP A 104 -6.49 4.70 -16.00
C ASP A 104 -7.48 5.42 -15.06
N LEU A 105 -8.73 5.61 -15.49
CA LEU A 105 -9.81 6.16 -14.66
C LEU A 105 -10.17 5.20 -13.52
N CYS A 106 -10.37 3.91 -13.79
CA CYS A 106 -10.62 2.90 -12.77
C CYS A 106 -9.50 2.84 -11.73
N ASP A 107 -8.23 2.87 -12.16
CA ASP A 107 -7.07 2.90 -11.28
C ASP A 107 -7.05 4.19 -10.45
N SER A 108 -7.38 5.34 -11.07
CA SER A 108 -7.48 6.61 -10.34
C SER A 108 -8.59 6.62 -9.29
N MET A 109 -9.72 5.94 -9.56
CA MET A 109 -10.82 5.78 -8.60
C MET A 109 -10.46 4.80 -7.48
N ASN A 110 -9.64 3.78 -7.79
CA ASN A 110 -9.17 2.79 -6.82
C ASN A 110 -7.99 3.28 -5.97
N ARG A 111 -7.33 4.38 -6.36
CA ARG A 111 -6.35 5.06 -5.50
C ARG A 111 -7.06 5.71 -4.33
N ARG A 112 -7.34 4.92 -3.30
CA ARG A 112 -7.66 5.46 -1.98
C ARG A 112 -6.45 6.29 -1.54
N PRO A 113 -6.62 7.58 -1.23
CA PRO A 113 -5.56 8.33 -0.58
C PRO A 113 -5.18 7.58 0.70
N LEU A 114 -3.90 7.29 0.85
CA LEU A 114 -3.37 6.58 2.01
C LEU A 114 -3.12 7.62 3.10
N PHE A 115 -3.65 7.39 4.30
CA PHE A 115 -3.32 8.22 5.45
C PHE A 115 -1.83 8.05 5.77
N ASP A 116 -1.08 9.15 5.73
CA ASP A 116 0.34 9.15 6.06
C ASP A 116 0.52 9.22 7.59
N GLU A 117 0.53 8.03 8.21
CA GLU A 117 0.68 7.87 9.66
C GLU A 117 2.01 8.44 10.18
N GLU A 118 3.10 8.32 9.41
CA GLU A 118 4.43 8.78 9.83
C GLU A 118 4.47 10.29 9.89
N ARG A 119 4.00 10.96 8.85
CA ARG A 119 3.92 12.42 8.83
C ARG A 119 3.01 12.96 9.93
N PHE A 120 1.86 12.33 10.16
CA PHE A 120 0.97 12.73 11.24
C PHE A 120 1.64 12.62 12.61
N ARG A 121 2.34 11.51 12.88
CA ARG A 121 3.10 11.32 14.14
C ARG A 121 4.17 12.40 14.32
N GLU A 122 4.88 12.76 13.26
CA GLU A 122 5.92 13.80 13.33
C GLU A 122 5.34 15.19 13.60
N GLU A 123 4.27 15.56 12.91
CA GLU A 123 3.59 16.85 13.08
C GLU A 123 3.02 16.97 14.51
N LEU A 124 2.33 15.93 14.99
CA LEU A 124 1.77 15.90 16.34
C LEU A 124 2.87 15.94 17.40
N ARG A 125 3.96 15.18 17.22
CA ARG A 125 5.10 15.19 18.15
C ARG A 125 5.75 16.57 18.22
N ARG A 126 5.88 17.27 17.09
CA ARG A 126 6.40 18.64 17.04
C ARG A 126 5.50 19.61 17.78
N GLU A 127 4.18 19.47 17.65
CA GLU A 127 3.21 20.31 18.35
C GLU A 127 3.24 20.07 19.86
N LEU A 128 3.22 18.81 20.30
CA LEU A 128 3.27 18.41 21.70
C LEU A 128 4.56 18.87 22.41
N ASN A 129 5.68 18.88 21.68
CA ASN A 129 6.99 19.32 22.19
C ASN A 129 7.33 20.78 21.88
N SER A 130 6.37 21.55 21.36
CA SER A 130 6.59 22.95 21.03
C SER A 130 7.00 23.78 22.25
N SER A 131 7.85 24.79 22.03
CA SER A 131 8.35 25.61 23.14
C SER A 131 7.20 26.40 23.77
N PRO A 132 7.02 26.31 25.10
CA PRO A 132 6.00 27.09 25.81
C PRO A 132 6.29 28.60 25.81
N LEU A 133 7.48 29.02 25.37
CA LEU A 133 7.93 30.41 25.31
C LEU A 133 7.79 31.02 23.91
N SER A 134 7.05 30.39 23.00
CA SER A 134 6.81 30.85 21.62
C SER A 134 5.94 32.11 21.49
N GLY A 135 5.69 32.84 22.59
CA GLY A 135 4.90 34.07 22.61
C GLY A 135 3.39 33.86 22.72
N ASN A 136 2.91 32.64 22.51
CA ASN A 136 1.53 32.24 22.77
C ASN A 136 1.33 31.92 24.27
N ARG A 137 0.10 32.09 24.78
CA ARG A 137 -0.25 31.61 26.12
C ARG A 137 0.19 30.14 26.25
N LEU A 138 0.77 29.78 27.39
CA LEU A 138 1.10 28.39 27.72
C LEU A 138 -0.08 27.49 27.37
N ASN A 139 0.12 26.59 26.41
CA ASN A 139 -0.85 25.55 26.08
C ASN A 139 -1.10 24.69 27.33
N ASP A 140 -2.26 24.05 27.46
CA ASP A 140 -2.64 23.24 28.63
C ASP A 140 -1.58 22.16 28.93
N LEU A 141 -0.94 21.62 27.89
CA LEU A 141 0.19 20.68 28.00
C LEU A 141 1.47 21.33 28.56
N GLY A 142 1.74 22.57 28.16
CA GLY A 142 2.83 23.37 28.72
C GLY A 142 2.59 23.66 30.21
N TRP A 143 1.35 23.94 30.59
CA TRP A 143 0.92 24.07 31.99
C TRP A 143 1.09 22.79 32.77
N GLN A 144 0.60 21.65 32.26
CA GLN A 144 0.80 20.35 32.90
C GLN A 144 2.28 20.06 33.12
N ARG A 145 3.12 20.23 32.09
CA ARG A 145 4.57 20.02 32.19
C ARG A 145 5.21 20.92 33.25
N TYR A 146 4.81 22.19 33.34
CA TYR A 146 5.28 23.09 34.39
C TYR A 146 4.87 22.60 35.80
N HIS A 147 3.62 22.18 35.98
CA HIS A 147 3.14 21.64 37.25
C HIS A 147 3.90 20.37 37.65
N THR A 148 4.10 19.43 36.73
CA THR A 148 4.87 18.20 36.99
C THR A 148 6.32 18.51 37.37
N ILE A 149 6.98 19.45 36.68
CA ILE A 149 8.35 19.87 37.03
C ILE A 149 8.37 20.51 38.43
N ARG A 150 7.39 21.37 38.74
CA ARG A 150 7.28 22.02 40.05
C ARG A 150 7.09 20.99 41.16
N GLU A 151 6.22 20.01 40.97
CA GLU A 151 6.01 18.93 41.93
C GLU A 151 7.25 18.07 42.09
N ALA A 152 7.91 17.67 41.00
CA ALA A 152 9.17 16.92 41.04
C ALA A 152 10.27 17.70 41.78
N TYR A 153 10.35 19.02 41.58
CA TYR A 153 11.32 19.88 42.27
C TYR A 153 11.04 20.02 43.77
N LEU A 154 9.76 20.18 44.15
CA LEU A 154 9.32 20.28 45.54
C LEU A 154 9.29 18.93 46.26
N GLY A 155 9.24 17.82 45.52
CA GLY A 155 9.28 16.44 46.04
C GLY A 155 10.69 15.91 46.28
N GLN A 156 11.75 16.65 45.93
CA GLN A 156 13.12 16.15 46.04
C GLN A 156 13.51 15.79 47.48
N PRO A 157 14.30 14.72 47.70
CA PRO A 157 14.76 14.32 49.02
C PRO A 157 15.51 15.44 49.74
N TRP A 158 15.46 15.45 51.08
CA TRP A 158 16.08 16.50 51.89
C TRP A 158 17.57 16.68 51.57
N TYR A 159 18.33 15.60 51.38
CA TYR A 159 19.78 15.68 51.12
C TYR A 159 20.08 16.38 49.78
N MET A 160 19.25 16.20 48.76
CA MET A 160 19.38 16.93 47.49
C MET A 160 19.15 18.43 47.70
N ARG A 161 18.23 18.82 48.59
CA ARG A 161 17.95 20.24 48.88
C ARG A 161 19.10 20.93 49.60
N TRP A 162 19.81 20.18 50.45
CA TRP A 162 20.92 20.67 51.26
C TRP A 162 22.26 20.68 50.54
N PHE A 163 22.55 19.65 49.74
CA PHE A 163 23.88 19.45 49.15
C PHE A 163 23.97 19.76 47.65
N CYS A 164 22.85 19.93 46.94
CA CYS A 164 22.86 20.24 45.51
C CYS A 164 22.46 21.69 45.22
N SER A 165 23.15 22.28 44.25
CA SER A 165 22.81 23.61 43.74
C SER A 165 21.41 23.66 43.12
N TYR A 166 20.81 24.86 43.06
CA TYR A 166 19.56 25.11 42.35
C TYR A 166 19.55 24.55 40.93
N LYS A 167 20.64 24.76 40.17
CA LYS A 167 20.74 24.30 38.77
C LYS A 167 20.68 22.77 38.68
N THR A 168 21.36 22.06 39.57
CA THR A 168 21.39 20.59 39.60
C THR A 168 20.01 20.04 39.98
N ARG A 169 19.38 20.64 40.98
CA ARG A 169 18.03 20.29 41.42
C ARG A 169 17.00 20.50 40.32
N MET A 170 17.07 21.64 39.62
CA MET A 170 16.16 21.92 38.52
C MET A 170 16.35 20.95 37.35
N ARG A 171 17.60 20.66 36.94
CA ARG A 171 17.87 19.66 35.89
C ARG A 171 17.30 18.29 36.23
N ARG A 172 17.43 17.86 37.49
CA ARG A 172 16.85 16.59 37.92
C ARG A 172 15.33 16.59 37.86
N ALA A 173 14.69 17.64 38.37
CA ALA A 173 13.23 17.77 38.30
C ALA A 173 12.71 17.79 36.85
N ILE A 174 13.43 18.45 35.93
CA ILE A 174 13.12 18.44 34.51
C ILE A 174 13.27 17.03 33.92
N GLY A 175 14.34 16.31 34.26
CA GLY A 175 14.56 14.94 33.81
C GLY A 175 13.48 13.97 34.31
N ASP A 176 13.14 14.03 35.59
CA ASP A 176 12.11 13.19 36.21
C ASP A 176 10.72 13.46 35.59
N ALA A 177 10.38 14.73 35.34
CA ALA A 177 9.12 15.12 34.69
C ALA A 177 9.09 14.80 33.18
N TYR A 178 10.25 14.79 32.51
CA TYR A 178 10.34 14.53 31.07
C TYR A 178 9.84 13.12 30.72
N ALA A 179 10.18 12.11 31.52
CA ALA A 179 9.74 10.74 31.29
C ALA A 179 8.19 10.61 31.32
N ILE A 180 7.55 11.29 32.27
CA ILE A 180 6.09 11.31 32.41
C ILE A 180 5.45 12.02 31.20
N HIS A 181 6.01 13.16 30.80
CA HIS A 181 5.53 13.91 29.64
C HIS A 181 5.68 13.12 28.33
N GLU A 182 6.82 12.46 28.12
CA GLU A 182 7.05 11.64 26.92
C GLU A 182 6.06 10.47 26.85
N MET A 183 5.80 9.80 27.97
CA MET A 183 4.80 8.73 28.04
C MET A 183 3.40 9.23 27.67
N PHE A 184 3.01 10.39 28.22
CA PHE A 184 1.74 11.03 27.88
C PHE A 184 1.64 11.34 26.38
N CYS A 185 2.68 11.94 25.79
CA CYS A 185 2.69 12.26 24.36
C CYS A 185 2.56 11.02 23.47
N ARG A 186 3.21 9.91 23.83
CA ARG A 186 3.07 8.63 23.12
C ARG A 186 1.64 8.11 23.20
N LEU A 187 1.03 8.10 24.39
CA LEU A 187 -0.35 7.62 24.57
C LEU A 187 -1.37 8.45 23.80
N VAL A 188 -1.23 9.78 23.82
CA VAL A 188 -2.10 10.67 23.03
C VAL A 188 -1.95 10.40 21.53
N THR A 189 -0.71 10.23 21.06
CA THR A 189 -0.46 9.93 19.64
C THR A 189 -1.15 8.64 19.23
N GLU A 190 -0.99 7.56 19.99
CA GLU A 190 -1.62 6.27 19.68
C GLU A 190 -3.15 6.35 19.75
N ASN A 191 -3.72 7.03 20.75
CA ASN A 191 -5.17 7.18 20.86
C ASN A 191 -5.79 8.02 19.73
N CYS A 192 -5.08 9.03 19.23
CA CYS A 192 -5.57 9.91 18.17
C CYS A 192 -5.45 9.28 16.77
N LEU A 193 -4.53 8.34 16.55
CA LEU A 193 -4.26 7.76 15.23
C LEU A 193 -5.49 7.13 14.59
N GLU A 194 -6.19 6.24 15.30
CA GLU A 194 -7.37 5.56 14.75
C GLU A 194 -8.49 6.54 14.40
N THR A 195 -8.67 7.56 15.25
CA THR A 195 -9.72 8.58 15.07
C THR A 195 -9.41 9.48 13.87
N GLU A 196 -8.18 9.96 13.74
CA GLU A 196 -7.76 10.79 12.60
C GLU A 196 -7.74 10.01 11.30
N ARG A 197 -7.31 8.74 11.33
CA ARG A 197 -7.41 7.84 10.18
C ARG A 197 -8.85 7.68 9.72
N TRP A 198 -9.78 7.44 10.64
CA TRP A 198 -11.21 7.36 10.30
C TRP A 198 -11.73 8.68 9.70
N HIS A 199 -11.40 9.83 10.31
CA HIS A 199 -11.80 11.13 9.78
C HIS A 199 -11.21 11.46 8.41
N PHE A 200 -9.99 11.00 8.13
CA PHE A 200 -9.36 11.12 6.83
C PHE A 200 -10.09 10.26 5.79
N GLU A 201 -10.31 8.98 6.10
CA GLU A 201 -11.04 8.05 5.22
C GLU A 201 -12.45 8.58 4.88
N GLN A 202 -13.18 9.11 5.87
CA GLN A 202 -14.50 9.71 5.63
C GLN A 202 -14.45 10.99 4.78
N ARG A 203 -13.48 11.90 5.04
CA ARG A 203 -13.32 13.11 4.23
C ARG A 203 -13.02 12.78 2.78
N GLU A 204 -12.19 11.78 2.54
CA GLU A 204 -11.82 11.37 1.18
C GLU A 204 -12.96 10.62 0.49
N MET A 205 -13.72 9.79 1.21
CA MET A 205 -14.97 9.21 0.69
C MET A 205 -15.95 10.30 0.26
N ASN A 206 -16.18 11.32 1.09
CA ASN A 206 -17.11 12.42 0.75
C ASN A 206 -16.67 13.19 -0.51
N LYS A 207 -15.38 13.44 -0.70
CA LYS A 207 -14.86 14.09 -1.92
C LYS A 207 -15.08 13.28 -3.19
N ILE A 208 -15.12 11.95 -3.08
CA ILE A 208 -15.41 11.05 -4.20
C ILE A 208 -16.91 11.08 -4.51
N THR A 209 -17.78 11.12 -3.50
CA THR A 209 -19.24 11.15 -3.69
C THR A 209 -19.76 12.47 -4.24
N GLU A 210 -19.04 13.58 -4.03
CA GLU A 210 -19.42 14.93 -4.50
C GLU A 210 -18.93 15.26 -5.93
N ARG A 211 -18.19 14.36 -6.59
CA ARG A 211 -17.74 14.51 -7.99
C ARG A 211 -18.67 13.79 -8.97
#